data_AF-A0A7X8ALM3-F1
#
_entry.id   AF-A0A7X8ALM3-F1
#
_cell.length_a   1.000
_cell.length_b   1.000
_cell.length_c   1.000
_cell.angle_alpha   90.00
_cell.angle_beta   90.00
_cell.angle_gamma   90.00
#
_symmetry.space_group_name_H-M   'P 1'
#
loop_
_entity.id
_entity.type
_entity.pdbx_description
1 polymer ?
#
loop_
_entity_poly.entity_id
_entity_poly.type
_entity_poly.pdbx_seq_one_letter_code
_entity_poly.pdbx_strand_id
1 'polypeptide(L)'
;MIRSILIAVVLLAVMPAVLVAQGAVDGSPPSLAELIDNLANAQHRGSFFRDRCVYFQRLYVERFKERTPEGVYADSIYQRLSVAEVSADKDREVIARLVSDTDGKLKPKAVSESSRNVFGAPRFLELLFFPLYPERKGLFEITDLGEAVIDERKCRILRIYPHSDAEPLVEGVFYVDPVSGHPVRLVVDRLHHFELLDDNLDGLVELHAQVEYRTLPNGVTVPQACRADGNSRISRYKGFFKIDFLEWGYQPNPLYPDVVPYFEKMPDFKDPAPAAFRRPDDTDAAGSEQP
;
A
#
# COMPACT_ATOMS: atom_id res chain seq x y z
N MET A 1 24.71 -35.53 49.98
CA MET A 1 24.76 -34.05 49.91
C MET A 1 25.62 -33.66 48.72
N ILE A 2 25.30 -32.52 48.07
CA ILE A 2 25.73 -32.03 46.73
C ILE A 2 24.73 -32.50 45.64
N ARG A 3 23.58 -31.84 45.47
CA ARG A 3 23.26 -30.66 44.61
C ARG A 3 23.65 -30.89 43.15
N SER A 4 22.77 -31.38 42.28
CA SER A 4 21.72 -30.64 41.54
C SER A 4 22.28 -29.53 40.65
N ILE A 5 22.53 -29.81 39.37
CA ILE A 5 22.28 -28.88 38.26
C ILE A 5 21.78 -29.71 37.07
N LEU A 6 20.47 -29.68 36.85
CA LEU A 6 19.81 -30.17 35.65
C LEU A 6 19.86 -29.03 34.63
N ILE A 7 20.67 -29.13 33.59
CA ILE A 7 20.66 -28.17 32.48
C ILE A 7 19.49 -28.56 31.59
N ALA A 8 18.37 -27.84 31.73
CA ALA A 8 17.26 -27.90 30.79
C ALA A 8 17.69 -27.17 29.51
N VAL A 9 18.05 -27.94 28.49
CA VAL A 9 18.22 -27.42 27.12
C VAL A 9 16.82 -27.20 26.56
N VAL A 10 16.34 -25.95 26.62
CA VAL A 10 15.16 -25.51 25.88
C VAL A 10 15.56 -25.45 24.41
N LEU A 11 15.17 -26.46 23.63
CA LEU A 11 15.18 -26.38 22.17
C LEU A 11 14.18 -25.30 21.75
N LEU A 12 14.67 -24.07 21.53
CA LEU A 12 13.95 -23.10 20.72
C LEU A 12 13.91 -23.63 19.29
N ALA A 13 12.77 -24.17 18.88
CA ALA A 13 12.45 -24.40 17.48
C ALA A 13 12.29 -23.03 16.81
N VAL A 14 13.40 -22.45 16.37
CA VAL A 14 13.39 -21.33 15.43
C VAL A 14 12.83 -21.88 14.12
N MET A 15 11.57 -21.58 13.83
CA MET A 15 11.03 -21.78 12.48
C MET A 15 11.83 -20.88 11.54
N PRO A 16 12.50 -21.42 10.52
CA PRO A 16 13.12 -20.57 9.52
C PRO A 16 12.00 -19.85 8.78
N ALA A 17 12.00 -18.52 8.87
CA ALA A 17 11.35 -17.70 7.86
C ALA A 17 11.96 -18.13 6.53
N VAL A 18 11.17 -18.79 5.69
CA VAL A 18 11.56 -19.10 4.32
C VAL A 18 11.69 -17.76 3.60
N LEU A 19 12.88 -17.17 3.67
CA LEU A 19 13.34 -16.27 2.64
C LEU A 19 13.38 -17.12 1.38
N VAL A 20 12.38 -16.93 0.53
CA VAL A 20 12.49 -17.32 -0.87
C VAL A 20 13.58 -16.42 -1.43
N ALA A 21 14.82 -16.91 -1.36
CA ALA A 21 15.93 -16.36 -2.13
C ALA A 21 15.54 -16.51 -3.60
N GLN A 22 15.13 -15.42 -4.23
CA GLN A 22 15.06 -15.36 -5.68
C GLN A 22 16.47 -15.63 -6.18
N GLY A 23 16.65 -16.77 -6.84
CA GLY A 23 17.94 -17.18 -7.39
C GLY A 23 18.49 -16.05 -8.25
N ALA A 24 19.77 -15.75 -8.08
CA ALA A 24 20.48 -14.81 -8.94
C ALA A 24 20.29 -15.25 -10.40
N VAL A 25 19.54 -14.46 -11.17
CA VAL A 25 19.44 -14.64 -12.60
C VAL A 25 20.78 -14.16 -13.15
N ASP A 26 21.61 -15.09 -13.62
CA ASP A 26 22.83 -14.80 -14.39
C ASP A 26 22.42 -14.11 -15.70
N GLY A 27 22.29 -12.79 -15.64
CA GLY A 27 21.99 -11.91 -16.75
C GLY A 27 22.66 -10.56 -16.51
N SER A 28 23.07 -9.89 -17.60
CA SER A 28 23.44 -8.49 -17.48
C SER A 28 22.25 -7.72 -16.89
N PRO A 29 22.46 -6.75 -15.98
CA PRO A 29 21.37 -5.97 -15.45
C PRO A 29 20.59 -5.33 -16.61
N PRO A 30 19.25 -5.34 -16.54
CA PRO A 30 18.40 -4.77 -17.59
C PRO A 30 18.79 -3.32 -17.89
N SER A 31 18.69 -2.93 -19.16
CA SER A 31 18.82 -1.54 -19.56
C SER A 31 17.74 -0.67 -18.89
N LEU A 32 17.96 0.66 -18.84
CA LEU A 32 16.97 1.58 -18.28
C LEU A 32 15.60 1.46 -18.97
N ALA A 33 15.59 1.30 -20.29
CA ALA A 33 14.35 1.12 -21.05
C ALA A 33 13.63 -0.18 -20.65
N GLU A 34 14.37 -1.29 -20.52
CA GLU A 34 13.81 -2.56 -20.05
C GLU A 34 13.31 -2.48 -18.62
N LEU A 35 13.99 -1.75 -17.72
CA LEU A 35 13.53 -1.51 -16.35
C LEU A 35 12.21 -0.74 -16.31
N ILE A 36 12.08 0.32 -17.11
CA ILE A 36 10.84 1.10 -17.22
C ILE A 36 9.69 0.23 -17.75
N ASP A 37 9.96 -0.59 -18.76
CA ASP A 37 8.97 -1.49 -19.34
C ASP A 37 8.55 -2.58 -18.36
N ASN A 38 9.49 -3.17 -17.63
CA ASN A 38 9.22 -4.15 -16.58
C ASN A 38 8.41 -3.53 -15.43
N LEU A 39 8.75 -2.33 -14.99
CA LEU A 39 8.00 -1.59 -13.98
C LEU A 39 6.55 -1.35 -14.41
N ALA A 40 6.35 -0.84 -15.63
CA ALA A 40 5.01 -0.58 -16.15
C ALA A 40 4.17 -1.87 -16.30
N ASN A 41 4.81 -2.94 -16.79
CA ASN A 41 4.16 -4.25 -16.90
C ASN A 41 3.84 -4.85 -15.52
N ALA A 42 4.71 -4.68 -14.53
CA ALA A 42 4.45 -5.13 -13.16
C ALA A 42 3.24 -4.40 -12.56
N GLN A 43 3.13 -3.08 -12.77
CA GLN A 43 1.97 -2.31 -12.34
C GLN A 43 0.68 -2.75 -13.03
N HIS A 44 0.71 -2.92 -14.35
CA HIS A 44 -0.45 -3.43 -15.09
C HIS A 44 -0.91 -4.82 -14.62
N ARG A 45 0.03 -5.75 -14.43
CA ARG A 45 -0.28 -7.10 -13.93
C ARG A 45 -0.81 -7.07 -12.50
N GLY A 46 -0.25 -6.22 -11.63
CA GLY A 46 -0.71 -6.03 -10.27
C GLY A 46 -2.14 -5.51 -10.20
N SER A 47 -2.44 -4.45 -10.96
CA SER A 47 -3.77 -3.88 -11.15
C SER A 47 -4.76 -4.94 -11.66
N PHE A 48 -4.43 -5.63 -12.76
CA PHE A 48 -5.25 -6.70 -13.33
C PHE A 48 -5.58 -7.82 -12.33
N PHE A 49 -4.58 -8.26 -11.57
CA PHE A 49 -4.72 -9.31 -10.58
C PHE A 49 -5.62 -8.88 -9.42
N ARG A 50 -5.45 -7.65 -8.93
CA ARG A 50 -6.29 -7.07 -7.86
C ARG A 50 -7.76 -7.06 -8.24
N ASP A 51 -8.10 -6.54 -9.41
CA ASP A 51 -9.49 -6.43 -9.86
C ASP A 51 -10.21 -7.78 -9.97
N ARG A 52 -9.46 -8.88 -10.06
CA ARG A 52 -9.96 -10.24 -10.27
C ARG A 52 -9.83 -11.14 -9.05
N CYS A 53 -9.34 -10.61 -7.94
CA CYS A 53 -9.21 -11.34 -6.68
C CYS A 53 -10.24 -10.87 -5.66
N VAL A 54 -10.43 -11.70 -4.64
CA VAL A 54 -10.96 -11.28 -3.35
C VAL A 54 -9.77 -10.96 -2.46
N TYR A 55 -9.81 -9.85 -1.74
CA TYR A 55 -8.77 -9.48 -0.78
C TYR A 55 -9.34 -8.52 0.27
N PHE A 56 -8.56 -8.20 1.29
CA PHE A 56 -8.94 -7.29 2.36
C PHE A 56 -8.10 -6.03 2.32
N GLN A 57 -8.75 -4.91 2.63
CA GLN A 57 -8.11 -3.62 2.84
C GLN A 57 -8.43 -3.14 4.26
N ARG A 58 -7.45 -2.54 4.91
CA ARG A 58 -7.64 -1.80 6.16
C ARG A 58 -7.19 -0.38 5.94
N LEU A 59 -8.05 0.53 6.34
CA LEU A 59 -7.82 1.95 6.22
C LEU A 59 -7.97 2.58 7.60
N TYR A 60 -6.89 3.20 8.05
CA TYR A 60 -6.87 4.06 9.20
C TYR A 60 -6.77 5.51 8.75
N VAL A 61 -7.60 6.38 9.32
CA VAL A 61 -7.66 7.80 8.97
C VAL A 61 -7.64 8.61 10.25
N GLU A 62 -6.70 9.54 10.33
CA GLU A 62 -6.64 10.58 11.35
C GLU A 62 -6.85 11.94 10.72
N ARG A 63 -7.53 12.83 11.44
CA ARG A 63 -7.62 14.25 11.07
C ARG A 63 -7.32 15.14 12.24
N PHE A 64 -6.71 16.27 11.91
CA PHE A 64 -6.27 17.29 12.82
C PHE A 64 -6.93 18.60 12.42
N LYS A 65 -7.20 19.48 13.39
CA LYS A 65 -7.57 20.87 13.06
C LYS A 65 -6.42 21.53 12.29
N GLU A 66 -6.75 22.57 11.54
CA GLU A 66 -5.75 23.40 10.85
C GLU A 66 -4.60 23.77 11.81
N ARG A 67 -3.39 23.84 11.26
CA ARG A 67 -2.20 24.25 12.01
C ARG A 67 -2.50 25.54 12.75
N THR A 68 -2.14 25.59 14.03
CA THR A 68 -2.09 26.88 14.73
C THR A 68 -1.00 27.75 14.07
N PRO A 69 -1.02 29.09 14.26
CA PRO A 69 0.03 29.98 13.74
C PRO A 69 1.46 29.54 14.09
N GLU A 70 1.62 28.77 15.18
CA GLU A 70 2.88 28.22 15.68
C GLU A 70 3.31 26.91 15.00
N GLY A 71 2.55 26.42 14.02
CA GLY A 71 2.87 25.23 13.22
C GLY A 71 2.55 23.89 13.89
N VAL A 72 1.92 23.90 15.07
CA VAL A 72 1.54 22.68 15.80
C VAL A 72 0.15 22.22 15.34
N TYR A 73 0.02 20.93 15.04
CA TYR A 73 -1.28 20.31 14.86
C TYR A 73 -1.91 20.08 16.24
N ALA A 74 -3.07 20.67 16.50
CA ALA A 74 -3.87 20.33 17.68
C ALA A 74 -4.25 18.83 17.68
N ASP A 75 -4.61 18.29 18.85
CA ASP A 75 -5.05 16.89 19.04
C ASP A 75 -5.97 16.39 17.91
N SER A 76 -5.85 15.10 17.56
CA SER A 76 -6.67 14.51 16.51
C SER A 76 -8.16 14.68 16.84
N ILE A 77 -8.91 15.24 15.89
CA ILE A 77 -10.34 15.50 16.04
C ILE A 77 -11.21 14.37 15.51
N TYR A 78 -10.59 13.47 14.74
CA TYR A 78 -11.27 12.36 14.10
C TYR A 78 -10.28 11.22 13.87
N GLN A 79 -10.65 10.03 14.31
CA GLN A 79 -9.91 8.80 14.07
C GLN A 79 -10.89 7.71 13.67
N ARG A 80 -10.71 7.11 12.48
CA ARG A 80 -11.55 6.01 11.99
C ARG A 80 -10.67 4.88 11.49
N LEU A 81 -11.07 3.65 11.80
CA LEU A 81 -10.47 2.42 11.32
C LEU A 81 -11.55 1.60 10.63
N SER A 82 -11.33 1.29 9.36
CA SER A 82 -12.25 0.48 8.56
C SER A 82 -11.50 -0.70 7.98
N VAL A 83 -12.15 -1.87 7.96
CA VAL A 83 -11.70 -3.02 7.18
C VAL A 83 -12.78 -3.34 6.16
N ALA A 84 -12.37 -3.52 4.91
CA ALA A 84 -13.23 -3.89 3.80
C ALA A 84 -12.71 -5.16 3.13
N GLU A 85 -13.63 -6.01 2.70
CA GLU A 85 -13.36 -7.03 1.69
C GLU A 85 -13.59 -6.39 0.32
N VAL A 86 -12.60 -6.49 -0.54
CA VAL A 86 -12.70 -6.06 -1.94
C VAL A 86 -12.89 -7.29 -2.81
N SER A 87 -13.90 -7.25 -3.66
CA SER A 87 -14.18 -8.27 -4.65
C SER A 87 -15.02 -7.67 -5.77
N ALA A 88 -15.03 -8.32 -6.93
CA ALA A 88 -15.99 -8.00 -7.96
C ALA A 88 -17.36 -8.57 -7.61
N ASP A 89 -18.41 -7.78 -7.85
CA ASP A 89 -19.79 -8.23 -7.71
C ASP A 89 -20.27 -9.01 -8.95
N LYS A 90 -21.54 -9.41 -8.94
CA LYS A 90 -22.17 -10.19 -10.03
C LYS A 90 -22.12 -9.48 -11.40
N ASP A 91 -22.05 -8.14 -11.40
CA ASP A 91 -22.01 -7.30 -12.59
C ASP A 91 -20.56 -7.00 -13.01
N ARG A 92 -19.58 -7.63 -12.34
CA ARG A 92 -18.13 -7.49 -12.54
C ARG A 92 -17.60 -6.11 -12.15
N GLU A 93 -18.31 -5.39 -11.29
CA GLU A 93 -17.82 -4.15 -10.72
C GLU A 93 -17.04 -4.42 -9.44
N VAL A 94 -15.85 -3.84 -9.31
CA VAL A 94 -15.02 -3.97 -8.11
C VAL A 94 -15.63 -3.14 -6.98
N ILE A 95 -16.06 -3.82 -5.92
CA ILE A 95 -16.68 -3.21 -4.74
C ILE A 95 -15.85 -3.45 -3.48
N ALA A 96 -15.81 -2.46 -2.59
CA ALA A 96 -15.21 -2.57 -1.27
C ALA A 96 -16.32 -2.67 -0.20
N ARG A 97 -16.68 -3.88 0.22
CA ARG A 97 -17.70 -4.13 1.23
C ARG A 97 -17.08 -4.04 2.63
N LEU A 98 -17.63 -3.18 3.48
CA LEU A 98 -17.15 -3.06 4.86
C LEU A 98 -17.42 -4.36 5.63
N VAL A 99 -16.40 -4.84 6.33
CA VAL A 99 -16.50 -5.99 7.25
C VAL A 99 -16.35 -5.54 8.71
N SER A 100 -15.62 -4.46 8.96
CA SER A 100 -15.56 -3.80 10.26
C SER A 100 -15.32 -2.30 10.10
N ASP A 101 -15.78 -1.52 11.07
CA ASP A 101 -15.62 -0.07 11.02
C ASP A 101 -15.74 0.54 12.43
N THR A 102 -15.21 1.74 12.58
CA THR A 102 -15.33 2.53 13.80
C THR A 102 -16.01 3.88 13.55
N ASP A 103 -16.43 4.53 14.62
CA ASP A 103 -16.80 5.95 14.61
C ASP A 103 -15.55 6.85 14.55
N GLY A 104 -15.73 8.18 14.64
CA GLY A 104 -14.63 9.14 14.64
C GLY A 104 -13.78 9.18 15.92
N LYS A 105 -14.01 8.26 16.86
CA LYS A 105 -13.28 8.12 18.13
C LYS A 105 -12.81 6.67 18.33
N LEU A 106 -12.64 5.93 17.24
CA LEU A 106 -12.22 4.53 17.25
C LEU A 106 -13.16 3.55 17.99
N LYS A 107 -14.41 3.92 18.28
CA LYS A 107 -15.38 2.99 18.86
C LYS A 107 -15.97 2.11 17.77
N PRO A 108 -16.02 0.77 17.94
CA PRO A 108 -16.65 -0.12 16.98
C PRO A 108 -18.09 0.30 16.69
N LYS A 109 -18.49 0.24 15.42
CA LYS A 109 -19.88 0.46 15.00
C LYS A 109 -20.43 -0.74 14.24
N ALA A 110 -21.75 -0.91 14.28
CA ALA A 110 -22.40 -1.92 13.49
C ALA A 110 -22.22 -1.64 11.98
N VAL A 111 -21.90 -2.70 11.23
CA VAL A 111 -21.71 -2.66 9.78
C VAL A 111 -22.79 -3.51 9.15
N SER A 112 -23.53 -2.95 8.20
CA SER A 112 -24.53 -3.70 7.44
C SER A 112 -23.88 -4.35 6.22
N GLU A 113 -24.49 -5.40 5.66
CA GLU A 113 -23.94 -6.07 4.46
C GLU A 113 -23.89 -5.17 3.22
N SER A 114 -24.76 -4.16 3.15
CA SER A 114 -24.77 -3.14 2.10
C SER A 114 -23.78 -2.00 2.37
N SER A 115 -23.15 -1.95 3.54
CA SER A 115 -22.14 -0.94 3.86
C SER A 115 -20.94 -1.09 2.91
N ARG A 116 -20.54 0.02 2.31
CA ARG A 116 -19.37 0.10 1.42
C ARG A 116 -18.34 1.03 2.03
N ASN A 117 -17.07 0.76 1.77
CA ASN A 117 -16.02 1.68 2.17
C ASN A 117 -16.05 2.88 1.21
N VAL A 118 -16.08 4.08 1.78
CA VAL A 118 -16.33 5.35 1.06
C VAL A 118 -15.03 6.12 0.86
N PHE A 119 -13.85 5.50 1.00
CA PHE A 119 -12.67 6.14 0.43
C PHE A 119 -12.80 6.12 -1.10
N GLY A 120 -13.24 7.27 -1.60
CA GLY A 120 -14.32 7.40 -2.58
C GLY A 120 -13.89 7.56 -4.02
N ALA A 121 -12.69 7.13 -4.38
CA ALA A 121 -12.32 7.00 -5.78
C ALA A 121 -11.41 5.78 -5.92
N PRO A 122 -11.96 4.60 -6.27
CA PRO A 122 -11.15 3.45 -6.65
C PRO A 122 -10.07 3.86 -7.66
N ARG A 123 -10.40 4.76 -8.59
CA ARG A 123 -9.46 5.39 -9.53
C ARG A 123 -8.37 6.25 -8.86
N PHE A 124 -8.65 6.96 -7.77
CA PHE A 124 -7.64 7.73 -7.04
C PHE A 124 -6.57 6.81 -6.45
N LEU A 125 -7.00 5.77 -5.72
CA LEU A 125 -6.06 4.81 -5.14
C LEU A 125 -5.36 4.00 -6.23
N GLU A 126 -6.05 3.69 -7.32
CA GLU A 126 -5.46 3.01 -8.45
C GLU A 126 -4.35 3.84 -9.10
N LEU A 127 -4.57 5.14 -9.35
CA LEU A 127 -3.54 6.02 -9.88
C LEU A 127 -2.40 6.26 -8.89
N LEU A 128 -2.71 6.25 -7.58
CA LEU A 128 -1.68 6.35 -6.55
C LEU A 128 -0.81 5.09 -6.47
N PHE A 129 -1.39 3.90 -6.60
CA PHE A 129 -0.69 2.62 -6.48
C PHE A 129 -0.09 2.14 -7.80
N PHE A 130 -0.65 2.52 -8.93
CA PHE A 130 -0.26 2.08 -10.27
C PHE A 130 -0.21 3.25 -11.26
N PRO A 131 0.63 4.27 -11.04
CA PRO A 131 0.68 5.45 -11.90
C PRO A 131 1.25 5.18 -13.31
N LEU A 132 2.06 4.14 -13.48
CA LEU A 132 2.71 3.77 -14.73
C LEU A 132 2.04 2.55 -15.35
N TYR A 133 0.95 2.78 -16.07
CA TYR A 133 0.46 1.79 -17.02
C TYR A 133 1.30 1.79 -18.30
N PRO A 134 1.47 0.64 -19.01
CA PRO A 134 2.24 0.54 -20.24
C PRO A 134 1.86 1.56 -21.30
N GLU A 135 0.57 1.87 -21.44
CA GLU A 135 0.03 2.87 -22.36
C GLU A 135 0.22 4.33 -21.89
N ARG A 136 0.55 4.54 -20.61
CA ARG A 136 0.73 5.86 -19.99
C ARG A 136 2.17 6.22 -19.68
N LYS A 137 3.10 5.26 -19.67
CA LYS A 137 4.51 5.51 -19.33
C LYS A 137 5.16 6.63 -20.18
N GLY A 138 4.67 6.81 -21.41
CA GLY A 138 5.11 7.89 -22.32
C GLY A 138 4.64 9.29 -21.92
N LEU A 139 3.77 9.43 -20.92
CA LEU A 139 3.32 10.72 -20.36
C LEU A 139 4.25 11.25 -19.26
N PHE A 140 5.32 10.50 -18.96
CA PHE A 140 6.29 10.84 -17.93
C PHE A 140 7.67 11.01 -18.56
N GLU A 141 8.38 12.04 -18.11
CA GLU A 141 9.84 12.04 -18.17
C GLU A 141 10.36 11.18 -17.01
N ILE A 142 11.17 10.16 -17.33
CA ILE A 142 11.71 9.25 -16.32
C ILE A 142 13.21 9.43 -16.25
N THR A 143 13.68 9.89 -15.09
CA THR A 143 15.10 10.13 -14.82
C THR A 143 15.66 9.06 -13.91
N ASP A 144 16.79 8.50 -14.29
CA ASP A 144 17.53 7.55 -13.48
C ASP A 144 18.43 8.27 -12.47
N LEU A 145 18.16 8.07 -11.18
CA LEU A 145 18.91 8.70 -10.09
C LEU A 145 20.04 7.79 -9.56
N GLY A 146 20.23 6.61 -10.14
CA GLY A 146 21.24 5.65 -9.73
C GLY A 146 20.72 4.57 -8.78
N GLU A 147 21.60 4.02 -7.96
CA GLU A 147 21.29 2.91 -7.05
C GLU A 147 21.43 3.32 -5.58
N ALA A 148 20.59 2.75 -4.72
CA ALA A 148 20.73 2.86 -3.27
C ALA A 148 20.44 1.52 -2.59
N VAL A 149 20.84 1.40 -1.32
CA VAL A 149 20.43 0.29 -0.46
C VAL A 149 19.40 0.82 0.53
N ILE A 150 18.21 0.23 0.54
CA ILE A 150 17.07 0.62 1.39
C ILE A 150 16.57 -0.62 2.08
N ASP A 151 16.49 -0.58 3.41
CA ASP A 151 16.05 -1.71 4.23
C ASP A 151 16.78 -3.02 3.85
N GLU A 152 18.11 -2.91 3.69
CA GLU A 152 19.04 -3.98 3.28
C GLU A 152 18.84 -4.50 1.84
N ARG A 153 17.98 -3.87 1.03
CA ARG A 153 17.73 -4.22 -0.37
C ARG A 153 18.37 -3.23 -1.31
N LYS A 154 19.07 -3.74 -2.32
CA LYS A 154 19.57 -2.92 -3.42
C LYS A 154 18.41 -2.51 -4.33
N CYS A 155 18.28 -1.21 -4.60
CA CYS A 155 17.25 -0.66 -5.47
C CYS A 155 17.87 0.27 -6.52
N ARG A 156 17.29 0.26 -7.74
CA ARG A 156 17.46 1.36 -8.71
C ARG A 156 16.40 2.41 -8.42
N ILE A 157 16.78 3.68 -8.53
CA ILE A 157 15.91 4.82 -8.22
C ILE A 157 15.52 5.52 -9.52
N LEU A 158 14.22 5.57 -9.79
CA LEU A 158 13.66 6.22 -10.97
C LEU A 158 12.72 7.36 -10.54
N ARG A 159 13.04 8.59 -10.92
CA ARG A 159 12.12 9.74 -10.74
C ARG A 159 11.17 9.81 -11.92
N ILE A 160 9.88 9.95 -11.65
CA ILE A 160 8.86 10.19 -12.67
C ILE A 160 8.39 11.65 -12.56
N TYR A 161 8.39 12.35 -13.69
CA TYR A 161 7.88 13.70 -13.81
C TYR A 161 6.81 13.74 -14.90
N PRO A 162 5.54 14.02 -14.57
CA PRO A 162 4.48 14.18 -15.56
C PRO A 162 4.79 15.34 -16.50
N HIS A 163 4.52 15.18 -17.80
CA HIS A 163 4.61 16.28 -18.78
C HIS A 163 3.32 16.48 -19.60
N SER A 164 2.23 15.84 -19.19
CA SER A 164 0.90 16.00 -19.79
C SER A 164 -0.04 16.69 -18.81
N ASP A 165 -0.82 17.64 -19.33
CA ASP A 165 -1.87 18.35 -18.57
C ASP A 165 -3.29 17.81 -18.86
N ALA A 166 -3.40 16.74 -19.64
CA ALA A 166 -4.69 16.23 -20.09
C ALA A 166 -5.29 15.15 -19.19
N GLU A 167 -4.51 14.60 -18.25
CA GLU A 167 -4.90 13.45 -17.44
C GLU A 167 -4.37 13.57 -16.01
N PRO A 168 -5.02 12.92 -15.03
CA PRO A 168 -4.53 12.84 -13.66
C PRO A 168 -3.27 11.97 -13.58
N LEU A 169 -2.16 12.56 -13.11
CA LEU A 169 -0.83 11.92 -13.07
C LEU A 169 -0.13 12.14 -11.73
N VAL A 170 0.74 11.20 -11.37
CA VAL A 170 1.50 11.21 -10.12
C VAL A 170 2.95 11.58 -10.39
N GLU A 171 3.48 12.55 -9.65
CA GLU A 171 4.91 12.84 -9.61
C GLU A 171 5.54 12.18 -8.38
N GLY A 172 6.72 11.59 -8.56
CA GLY A 172 7.37 10.90 -7.46
C GLY A 172 8.63 10.13 -7.83
N VAL A 173 9.00 9.21 -6.95
CA VAL A 173 10.20 8.38 -7.06
C VAL A 173 9.85 6.91 -6.83
N PHE A 174 10.14 6.09 -7.83
CA PHE A 174 10.14 4.64 -7.72
C PHE A 174 11.49 4.12 -7.23
N TYR A 175 11.43 3.20 -6.30
CA TYR A 175 12.51 2.30 -5.95
C TYR A 175 12.16 0.94 -6.53
N VAL A 176 12.96 0.47 -7.48
CA VAL A 176 12.72 -0.80 -8.17
C VAL A 176 13.83 -1.79 -7.89
N ASP A 177 13.48 -3.06 -7.85
CA ASP A 177 14.47 -4.13 -7.83
C ASP A 177 15.29 -4.08 -9.14
N PRO A 178 16.62 -3.95 -9.06
CA PRO A 178 17.45 -3.69 -10.24
C PRO A 178 17.54 -4.89 -11.20
N VAL A 179 17.13 -6.09 -10.78
CA VAL A 179 17.20 -7.31 -11.60
C VAL A 179 15.87 -7.54 -12.34
N SER A 180 14.76 -7.49 -11.61
CA SER A 180 13.42 -7.77 -12.13
C SER A 180 12.69 -6.55 -12.67
N GLY A 181 13.07 -5.34 -12.23
CA GLY A 181 12.32 -4.11 -12.50
C GLY A 181 11.00 -3.99 -11.72
N HIS A 182 10.72 -4.92 -10.80
CA HIS A 182 9.51 -4.85 -9.98
C HIS A 182 9.59 -3.69 -8.98
N PRO A 183 8.48 -2.97 -8.72
CA PRO A 183 8.48 -1.91 -7.73
C PRO A 183 8.65 -2.49 -6.33
N VAL A 184 9.47 -1.82 -5.53
CA VAL A 184 9.63 -2.07 -4.08
C VAL A 184 8.90 -0.98 -3.30
N ARG A 185 9.09 0.28 -3.70
CA ARG A 185 8.49 1.45 -3.06
C ARG A 185 8.21 2.54 -4.09
N LEU A 186 7.13 3.29 -3.89
CA LEU A 186 6.84 4.55 -4.56
C LEU A 186 6.70 5.64 -3.51
N VAL A 187 7.43 6.73 -3.66
CA VAL A 187 7.21 7.97 -2.90
C VAL A 187 6.55 8.97 -3.84
N VAL A 188 5.33 9.37 -3.52
CA VAL A 188 4.53 10.37 -4.23
C VAL A 188 4.80 11.74 -3.61
N ASP A 189 5.34 12.62 -4.44
CA ASP A 189 5.67 13.99 -4.07
C ASP A 189 4.48 14.93 -4.32
N ARG A 190 3.77 14.70 -5.43
CA ARG A 190 2.70 15.58 -5.91
C ARG A 190 1.70 14.84 -6.80
N LEU A 191 0.45 15.28 -6.74
CA LEU A 191 -0.62 14.90 -7.66
C LEU A 191 -0.84 16.03 -8.68
N HIS A 192 -1.01 15.68 -9.95
CA HIS A 192 -1.28 16.61 -11.04
C HIS A 192 -2.64 16.32 -11.66
N HIS A 193 -3.51 17.33 -11.75
CA HIS A 193 -4.82 17.27 -12.41
C HIS A 193 -5.80 16.22 -11.84
N PHE A 194 -5.72 15.95 -10.52
CA PHE A 194 -6.57 14.96 -9.85
C PHE A 194 -8.01 15.44 -9.63
N GLU A 195 -8.27 16.74 -9.69
CA GLU A 195 -9.60 17.34 -9.75
C GLU A 195 -10.42 16.85 -10.96
N LEU A 196 -9.77 16.39 -12.03
CA LEU A 196 -10.45 15.78 -13.20
C LEU A 196 -11.10 14.42 -12.88
N LEU A 197 -10.72 13.76 -11.77
CA LEU A 197 -11.33 12.51 -11.33
C LEU A 197 -12.64 12.72 -10.59
N ASP A 198 -12.72 13.79 -9.81
CA ASP A 198 -13.85 14.16 -8.96
C ASP A 198 -13.69 15.63 -8.56
N ASP A 199 -14.70 16.46 -8.85
CA ASP A 199 -14.72 17.90 -8.52
C ASP A 199 -14.46 18.17 -7.03
N ASN A 200 -14.75 17.21 -6.15
CA ASN A 200 -14.46 17.33 -4.72
C ASN A 200 -12.95 17.30 -4.41
N LEU A 201 -12.10 16.84 -5.33
CA LEU A 201 -10.65 16.75 -5.16
C LEU A 201 -9.93 18.07 -5.43
N ASP A 202 -10.58 19.09 -6.00
CA ASP A 202 -10.02 20.45 -6.14
C ASP A 202 -9.62 21.06 -4.78
N GLY A 203 -10.26 20.60 -3.69
CA GLY A 203 -9.89 20.99 -2.34
C GLY A 203 -8.69 20.23 -1.75
N LEU A 204 -8.08 19.27 -2.43
CA LEU A 204 -6.88 18.57 -1.95
C LEU A 204 -5.64 19.41 -2.28
N VAL A 205 -5.07 20.05 -1.25
CA VAL A 205 -3.98 21.03 -1.44
C VAL A 205 -2.64 20.33 -1.56
N GLU A 206 -2.40 19.36 -0.69
CA GLU A 206 -1.16 18.60 -0.62
C GLU A 206 -1.48 17.14 -0.31
N LEU A 207 -0.75 16.24 -0.97
CA LEU A 207 -0.71 14.82 -0.63
C LEU A 207 0.72 14.34 -0.83
N HIS A 208 1.31 13.84 0.26
CA HIS A 208 2.50 13.00 0.22
C HIS A 208 2.08 11.58 0.52
N ALA A 209 2.57 10.62 -0.25
CA ALA A 209 2.28 9.21 0.00
C ALA A 209 3.51 8.34 -0.21
N GLN A 210 3.62 7.28 0.57
CA GLN A 210 4.62 6.24 0.41
C GLN A 210 3.90 4.91 0.29
N VAL A 211 4.01 4.28 -0.88
CA VAL A 211 3.44 2.97 -1.19
C VAL A 211 4.54 1.93 -1.14
N GLU A 212 4.40 0.93 -0.28
CA GLU A 212 5.26 -0.25 -0.28
C GLU A 212 4.59 -1.37 -1.07
N TYR A 213 5.39 -2.06 -1.88
CA TYR A 213 4.95 -3.17 -2.70
C TYR A 213 5.54 -4.47 -2.19
N ARG A 214 4.85 -5.57 -2.48
CA ARG A 214 5.35 -6.92 -2.30
C ARG A 214 5.10 -7.75 -3.54
N THR A 215 6.06 -8.60 -3.88
CA THR A 215 5.90 -9.60 -4.94
C THR A 215 5.44 -10.91 -4.31
N LEU A 216 4.27 -11.39 -4.74
CA LEU A 216 3.70 -12.66 -4.31
C LEU A 216 4.49 -13.84 -4.93
N PRO A 217 4.39 -15.08 -4.40
CA PRO A 217 5.14 -16.23 -4.92
C PRO A 217 4.87 -16.54 -6.40
N ASN A 218 3.72 -16.15 -6.92
CA ASN A 218 3.36 -16.28 -8.34
C ASN A 218 4.01 -15.22 -9.25
N GLY A 219 4.83 -14.32 -8.70
CA GLY A 219 5.54 -13.27 -9.41
C GLY A 219 4.72 -12.00 -9.67
N VAL A 220 3.50 -11.89 -9.15
CA VAL A 220 2.69 -10.65 -9.24
C VAL A 220 3.07 -9.70 -8.12
N THR A 221 3.31 -8.43 -8.45
CA THR A 221 3.60 -7.38 -7.49
C THR A 221 2.34 -6.56 -7.18
N VAL A 222 2.03 -6.41 -5.90
CA VAL A 222 0.84 -5.69 -5.42
C VAL A 222 1.22 -4.70 -4.32
N PRO A 223 0.47 -3.60 -4.11
CA PRO A 223 0.62 -2.76 -2.94
C PRO A 223 0.35 -3.59 -1.68
N GLN A 224 1.21 -3.40 -0.69
CA GLN A 224 1.07 -4.00 0.64
C GLN A 224 0.59 -2.97 1.65
N ALA A 225 1.19 -1.78 1.56
CA ALA A 225 0.99 -0.71 2.50
C ALA A 225 1.03 0.63 1.77
N CYS A 226 0.26 1.59 2.24
CA CYS A 226 0.42 2.98 1.85
C CYS A 226 0.27 3.86 3.08
N ARG A 227 1.24 4.74 3.31
CA ARG A 227 1.11 5.83 4.28
C ARG A 227 0.96 7.11 3.50
N ALA A 228 -0.04 7.91 3.82
CA ALA A 228 -0.23 9.19 3.18
C ALA A 228 -0.59 10.26 4.20
N ASP A 229 -0.13 11.47 3.97
CA ASP A 229 -0.50 12.63 4.75
C ASP A 229 -0.60 13.86 3.86
N GLY A 230 -1.33 14.87 4.32
CA GLY A 230 -1.59 16.01 3.48
C GLY A 230 -2.58 17.00 4.07
N ASN A 231 -2.78 18.08 3.32
CA ASN A 231 -3.67 19.17 3.70
C ASN A 231 -4.86 19.23 2.75
N SER A 232 -6.06 19.33 3.33
CA SER A 232 -7.31 19.47 2.58
C SER A 232 -8.05 20.76 2.97
N ARG A 233 -8.64 21.41 1.98
CA ARG A 233 -9.59 22.53 2.09
C ARG A 233 -11.03 22.12 1.81
N ILE A 234 -11.29 20.84 1.51
CA ILE A 234 -12.63 20.32 1.29
C ILE A 234 -13.44 20.56 2.57
N SER A 235 -14.59 21.25 2.48
CA SER A 235 -15.30 21.78 3.66
C SER A 235 -15.56 20.77 4.77
N ARG A 236 -15.83 19.50 4.44
CA ARG A 236 -16.05 18.42 5.43
C ARG A 236 -14.76 17.77 5.94
N TYR A 237 -13.67 17.93 5.21
CA TYR A 237 -12.38 17.27 5.42
C TYR A 237 -11.24 18.26 5.65
N LYS A 238 -11.58 19.52 5.95
CA LYS A 238 -10.65 20.63 6.11
C LYS A 238 -9.64 20.35 7.22
N GLY A 239 -8.38 20.67 6.95
CA GLY A 239 -7.26 20.49 7.87
C GLY A 239 -6.26 19.46 7.36
N PHE A 240 -5.40 19.01 8.27
CA PHE A 240 -4.39 18.00 7.98
C PHE A 240 -4.94 16.61 8.26
N PHE A 241 -4.54 15.65 7.43
CA PHE A 241 -4.92 14.26 7.58
C PHE A 241 -3.72 13.33 7.49
N LYS A 242 -3.83 12.18 8.13
CA LYS A 242 -2.94 11.02 7.96
C LYS A 242 -3.78 9.82 7.61
N ILE A 243 -3.25 8.96 6.74
CA ILE A 243 -3.86 7.74 6.26
C ILE A 243 -2.83 6.63 6.37
N ASP A 244 -3.21 5.52 7.00
CA ASP A 244 -2.51 4.25 6.85
C ASP A 244 -3.42 3.26 6.15
N PHE A 245 -2.94 2.69 5.06
CA PHE A 245 -3.61 1.69 4.27
C PHE A 245 -2.80 0.39 4.28
N LEU A 246 -3.49 -0.74 4.37
CA LEU A 246 -2.91 -2.09 4.33
C LEU A 246 -3.78 -2.99 3.45
N GLU A 247 -3.15 -3.89 2.69
CA GLU A 247 -3.83 -4.84 1.81
C GLU A 247 -3.28 -6.27 1.99
N TRP A 248 -4.17 -7.26 2.07
CA TRP A 248 -3.81 -8.67 2.28
C TRP A 248 -4.93 -9.64 1.92
N GLY A 249 -4.68 -10.95 2.07
CA GLY A 249 -5.70 -12.00 2.04
C GLY A 249 -6.15 -12.37 0.64
N TYR A 250 -5.28 -12.23 -0.36
CA TYR A 250 -5.60 -12.53 -1.76
C TYR A 250 -6.11 -13.96 -1.96
N GLN A 251 -7.26 -14.07 -2.61
CA GLN A 251 -7.93 -15.32 -2.97
C GLN A 251 -8.54 -15.21 -4.38
N PRO A 252 -8.68 -16.32 -5.12
CA PRO A 252 -9.29 -16.28 -6.45
C PRO A 252 -10.77 -15.88 -6.33
N ASN A 253 -11.22 -14.94 -7.15
CA ASN A 253 -12.64 -14.63 -7.28
C ASN A 253 -13.30 -15.67 -8.21
N PRO A 254 -14.37 -16.38 -7.79
CA PRO A 254 -15.06 -17.35 -8.62
C PRO A 254 -15.57 -16.81 -9.97
N LEU A 255 -15.77 -15.49 -10.10
CA LEU A 255 -16.20 -14.85 -11.34
C LEU A 255 -15.08 -14.73 -12.40
N TYR A 256 -13.83 -14.94 -12.00
CA TYR A 256 -12.64 -14.77 -12.83
C TYR A 256 -11.76 -16.04 -12.79
N PRO A 257 -12.16 -17.10 -13.50
CA PRO A 257 -11.39 -18.34 -13.52
C PRO A 257 -9.99 -18.18 -14.13
N ASP A 258 -9.75 -17.11 -14.90
CA ASP A 258 -8.44 -16.74 -15.45
C ASP A 258 -7.40 -16.39 -14.39
N VAL A 259 -7.82 -16.08 -13.15
CA VAL A 259 -6.89 -15.87 -12.04
C VAL A 259 -6.48 -17.17 -11.34
N VAL A 260 -7.22 -18.27 -11.53
CA VAL A 260 -6.93 -19.56 -10.86
C VAL A 260 -5.51 -20.08 -11.13
N PRO A 261 -4.96 -20.04 -12.37
CA PRO A 261 -3.59 -20.47 -12.65
C PRO A 261 -2.51 -19.68 -11.88
N TYR A 262 -2.82 -18.47 -11.40
CA TYR A 262 -1.91 -17.72 -10.54
C TYR A 262 -1.84 -18.30 -9.13
N PHE A 263 -2.95 -18.85 -8.62
CA PHE A 263 -3.03 -19.49 -7.30
C PHE A 263 -2.50 -20.92 -7.32
N GLU A 264 -2.63 -21.63 -8.44
CA GLU A 264 -2.02 -22.96 -8.63
C GLU A 264 -0.49 -22.94 -8.52
N LYS A 265 0.15 -21.80 -8.85
CA LYS A 265 1.60 -21.58 -8.66
C LYS A 265 1.99 -21.34 -7.20
N MET A 266 1.02 -21.22 -6.29
CA MET A 266 1.24 -20.90 -4.89
C MET A 266 0.28 -21.68 -3.96
N PRO A 267 0.29 -23.03 -4.01
CA PRO A 267 -0.73 -23.89 -3.40
C PRO A 267 -0.81 -23.77 -1.87
N ASP A 268 0.31 -23.44 -1.22
CA ASP A 268 0.40 -23.29 0.25
C ASP A 268 0.42 -21.81 0.68
N PHE A 269 0.17 -20.88 -0.24
CA PHE A 269 0.25 -19.45 0.07
C PHE A 269 -0.84 -19.04 1.05
N LYS A 270 -0.39 -18.51 2.18
CA LYS A 270 -1.23 -17.85 3.17
C LYS A 270 -0.80 -16.41 3.25
N ASP A 271 -1.79 -15.52 3.14
CA ASP A 271 -1.58 -14.09 3.23
C ASP A 271 -2.27 -13.53 4.47
N PRO A 272 -1.71 -13.77 5.66
CA PRO A 272 -2.34 -13.37 6.90
C PRO A 272 -2.45 -11.85 6.99
N ALA A 273 -3.42 -11.38 7.78
CA ALA A 273 -3.54 -9.96 8.07
C ALA A 273 -2.23 -9.42 8.64
N PRO A 274 -1.64 -8.36 8.05
CA PRO A 274 -0.45 -7.74 8.61
C PRO A 274 -0.80 -7.19 10.00
N ALA A 275 0.18 -7.19 10.91
CA ALA A 275 0.04 -6.48 12.17
C ALA A 275 -0.37 -5.04 11.87
N ALA A 276 -1.26 -4.46 12.68
CA ALA A 276 -1.52 -3.02 12.57
C ALA A 276 -0.19 -2.27 12.69
N PHE A 277 -0.03 -1.19 11.95
CA PHE A 277 1.10 -0.29 12.17
C PHE A 277 1.09 0.11 13.65
N ARG A 278 2.12 -0.29 14.40
CA ARG A 278 2.36 0.27 15.73
C ARG A 278 2.64 1.75 15.51
N ARG A 279 1.92 2.63 16.19
CA ARG A 279 2.26 4.05 16.12
C ARG A 279 3.64 4.22 16.76
N PRO A 280 4.48 5.12 16.24
CA PRO A 280 5.71 5.50 16.91
C PRO A 280 5.49 5.95 18.37
N ASP A 281 4.29 6.43 18.69
CA ASP A 281 3.93 6.93 20.03
C ASP A 281 3.41 5.82 20.98
N ASP A 282 3.24 4.58 20.52
CA ASP A 282 2.77 3.47 21.37
C ASP A 282 3.89 2.90 22.28
N THR A 283 5.12 3.44 22.22
CA THR A 283 6.24 2.99 23.08
C THR A 283 6.24 3.57 24.50
N ASP A 284 5.42 4.56 24.81
CA ASP A 284 5.49 5.24 26.13
C ASP A 284 4.38 4.86 27.12
N ALA A 285 3.44 3.97 26.76
CA ALA A 285 2.36 3.53 27.66
C ALA A 285 2.64 2.19 28.39
N ALA A 286 3.77 1.53 28.15
CA ALA A 286 4.13 0.25 28.76
C ALA A 286 5.14 0.37 29.92
N GLY A 287 5.08 1.48 30.67
CA GLY A 287 6.06 1.83 31.69
C GLY A 287 5.48 2.43 32.97
N SER A 288 4.29 2.03 33.41
CA SER A 288 3.79 2.43 34.73
C SER A 288 2.75 1.47 35.29
N GLU A 289 3.09 0.20 35.43
CA GLU A 289 2.49 -0.65 36.45
C GLU A 289 3.55 -1.65 36.94
N GLN A 290 4.11 -1.40 38.12
CA GLN A 290 4.40 -2.44 39.10
C GLN A 290 4.40 -1.79 40.52
N PRO A 291 3.90 -2.53 41.53
CA PRO A 291 3.56 -1.99 42.85
C PRO A 291 4.76 -1.58 43.70
#